data_AF-A0A522YK52-F1
#
_entry.id   AF-A0A522YK52-F1
#
_cell.length_a   1.000
_cell.length_b   1.000
_cell.length_c   1.000
_cell.angle_alpha   90.00
_cell.angle_beta   90.00
_cell.angle_gamma   90.00
#
_symmetry.space_group_name_H-M   'P 1'
#
loop_
_entity.id
_entity.type
_entity.pdbx_description
1 polymer ?
#
loop_
_entity_poly.entity_id
_entity_poly.type
_entity_poly.pdbx_seq_one_letter_code
_entity_poly.pdbx_strand_id
1 'polypeptide(L)'
;MLNILKNRLAQGHRTSAFPEGETGLPERFRGRPVVRPELCGEGCSACIEACPTGALGRGAGPLTLDMGRCLFCTECTAACPAGAVAFTRDHRLAASSRGDLLVSSAEVRLARSLDAEARRLFGRSLKLRQVSAGGCNACEAELVALGNVVFDLSRFGIQFV
;
A
#
# COMPACT_ATOMS: atom_id res chain seq x y z
N MET A 1 -34.20 26.57 5.38
CA MET A 1 -33.89 25.12 5.24
C MET A 1 -33.98 24.62 3.79
N LEU A 2 -35.00 24.98 2.99
CA LEU A 2 -35.12 24.56 1.58
C LEU A 2 -33.91 24.88 0.69
N ASN A 3 -33.26 26.03 0.88
CA ASN A 3 -32.05 26.39 0.13
C ASN A 3 -30.86 25.46 0.44
N ILE A 4 -30.76 24.95 1.68
CA ILE A 4 -29.72 23.99 2.07
C ILE A 4 -29.93 22.66 1.33
N LEU A 5 -31.18 22.19 1.26
CA LEU A 5 -31.53 20.97 0.52
C LEU A 5 -31.28 21.14 -0.98
N LYS A 6 -31.68 22.26 -1.59
CA LYS A 6 -31.39 22.57 -3.00
C LYS A 6 -29.88 22.60 -3.28
N ASN A 7 -29.10 23.26 -2.42
CA ASN A 7 -27.65 23.30 -2.56
C ASN A 7 -27.01 21.92 -2.40
N ARG A 8 -27.52 21.09 -1.48
CA ARG A 8 -27.02 19.72 -1.28
C ARG A 8 -27.31 18.83 -2.50
N LEU A 9 -28.52 18.93 -3.05
CA LEU A 9 -28.91 18.26 -4.30
C LEU A 9 -28.00 18.69 -5.47
N ALA A 10 -27.75 19.99 -5.62
CA ALA A 10 -26.88 20.51 -6.67
C ALA A 10 -25.39 20.11 -6.50
N GLN A 11 -24.91 20.04 -5.26
CA GLN A 11 -23.53 19.63 -4.97
C GLN A 11 -23.27 18.15 -5.21
N GLY A 12 -24.29 17.30 -5.08
CA GLY A 12 -24.18 15.86 -5.23
C GLY A 12 -23.33 15.18 -4.14
N HIS A 13 -22.91 13.94 -4.42
CA HIS A 13 -22.04 13.17 -3.53
C HIS A 13 -20.57 13.43 -3.90
N ARG A 14 -19.77 13.89 -2.94
CA ARG A 14 -18.33 14.18 -3.11
C ARG A 14 -17.43 13.08 -2.55
N THR A 15 -18.02 11.92 -2.27
CA THR A 15 -17.36 10.73 -1.75
C THR A 15 -17.06 9.76 -2.89
N SER A 16 -16.01 8.96 -2.75
CA SER A 16 -15.74 7.85 -3.66
C SER A 16 -16.60 6.63 -3.28
N ALA A 17 -16.82 5.72 -4.24
CA ALA A 17 -17.50 4.46 -4.01
C ALA A 17 -16.59 3.41 -3.31
N PHE A 18 -15.53 3.84 -2.62
CA PHE A 18 -14.62 2.92 -1.95
C PHE A 18 -15.32 2.20 -0.79
N PRO A 19 -15.18 0.86 -0.65
CA PRO A 19 -14.22 -0.02 -1.36
C PRO A 19 -14.75 -0.72 -2.62
N GLU A 20 -16.03 -0.55 -2.97
CA GLU A 20 -16.71 -1.32 -4.03
C GLU A 20 -16.47 -0.79 -5.45
N GLY A 21 -15.95 0.44 -5.60
CA GLY A 21 -15.61 1.07 -6.88
C GLY A 21 -14.13 1.45 -7.06
N GLU A 22 -13.78 1.89 -8.26
CA GLU A 22 -12.41 2.34 -8.57
C GLU A 22 -12.00 3.57 -7.74
N THR A 23 -10.79 3.56 -7.21
CA THR A 23 -10.23 4.63 -6.38
C THR A 23 -9.78 5.86 -7.17
N GLY A 24 -9.83 5.83 -8.51
CA GLY A 24 -9.51 6.98 -9.36
C GLY A 24 -8.07 7.50 -9.20
N LEU A 25 -7.11 6.60 -8.93
CA LEU A 25 -5.72 6.96 -8.67
C LEU A 25 -5.05 7.56 -9.92
N PRO A 26 -4.08 8.48 -9.79
CA PRO A 26 -3.33 9.00 -10.93
C PRO A 26 -2.62 7.91 -11.74
N GLU A 27 -2.33 8.17 -13.02
CA GLU A 27 -1.57 7.26 -13.87
C GLU A 27 -0.17 6.96 -13.31
N ARG A 28 0.47 7.98 -12.73
CA ARG A 28 1.81 7.88 -12.11
C ARG A 28 1.81 7.27 -10.70
N PHE A 29 0.66 6.79 -10.21
CA PHE A 29 0.59 6.16 -8.90
C PHE A 29 1.48 4.92 -8.85
N ARG A 30 2.38 4.89 -7.87
CA ARG A 30 3.30 3.78 -7.62
C ARG A 30 2.71 2.86 -6.56
N GLY A 31 2.00 1.85 -7.00
CA GLY A 31 1.39 0.82 -6.17
C GLY A 31 2.28 -0.41 -6.01
N ARG A 32 1.65 -1.58 -5.92
CA ARG A 32 2.28 -2.85 -5.64
C ARG A 32 3.37 -3.18 -6.68
N PRO A 33 4.61 -3.50 -6.26
CA PRO A 33 5.63 -3.99 -7.18
C PRO A 33 5.29 -5.40 -7.68
N VAL A 34 5.76 -5.71 -8.89
CA VAL A 34 5.73 -7.05 -9.47
C VAL A 34 7.14 -7.45 -9.90
N VAL A 35 7.45 -8.72 -9.73
CA VAL A 35 8.72 -9.31 -10.13
C VAL A 35 8.43 -10.44 -11.11
N ARG A 36 9.15 -10.45 -12.24
CA ARG A 36 9.12 -11.47 -13.29
C ARG A 36 10.51 -12.07 -13.45
N PRO A 37 10.92 -13.01 -12.57
CA PRO A 37 12.25 -13.61 -12.59
C PRO A 37 12.61 -14.26 -13.94
N GLU A 38 11.61 -14.71 -14.69
CA GLU A 38 11.72 -15.32 -16.02
C GLU A 38 12.30 -14.39 -17.09
N LEU A 39 12.24 -13.07 -16.88
CA LEU A 39 12.85 -12.08 -17.80
C LEU A 39 14.34 -11.84 -17.50
N CYS A 40 14.86 -12.37 -16.40
CA CYS A 40 16.23 -12.09 -16.01
C CYS A 40 17.24 -12.82 -16.91
N GLY A 41 18.27 -12.10 -17.34
CA GLY A 41 19.47 -12.72 -17.91
C GLY A 41 20.25 -13.54 -16.86
N GLU A 42 21.06 -14.47 -17.33
CA GLU A 42 21.90 -15.32 -16.49
C GLU A 42 22.82 -14.46 -15.59
N GLY A 43 22.88 -14.78 -14.29
CA GLY A 43 23.71 -14.07 -13.32
C GLY A 43 23.32 -12.61 -13.01
N CYS A 44 22.23 -12.07 -13.57
CA CYS A 44 21.90 -10.66 -13.42
C CYS A 44 21.51 -10.25 -11.98
N SER A 45 22.22 -9.26 -11.44
CA SER A 45 22.08 -8.67 -10.10
C SER A 45 21.79 -7.16 -10.09
N ALA A 46 21.66 -6.49 -11.24
CA ALA A 46 21.62 -5.03 -11.34
C ALA A 46 20.57 -4.36 -10.43
N CYS A 47 19.35 -4.91 -10.37
CA CYS A 47 18.29 -4.38 -9.50
C CYS A 47 18.54 -4.61 -7.99
N ILE A 48 19.31 -5.65 -7.64
CA ILE A 48 19.71 -5.95 -6.26
C ILE A 48 20.74 -4.92 -5.81
N GLU A 49 21.77 -4.69 -6.63
CA GLU A 49 22.85 -3.73 -6.38
C GLU A 49 22.35 -2.28 -6.30
N ALA A 50 21.37 -1.92 -7.14
CA ALA A 50 20.77 -0.60 -7.12
C ALA A 50 19.82 -0.35 -5.93
N CYS A 51 19.45 -1.38 -5.17
CA CYS A 51 18.44 -1.24 -4.12
C CYS A 51 19.05 -0.64 -2.83
N PRO A 52 18.69 0.60 -2.44
CA PRO A 52 19.32 1.28 -1.30
C PRO A 52 19.00 0.63 0.06
N THR A 53 17.94 -0.18 0.14
CA THR A 53 17.50 -0.84 1.38
C THR A 53 17.75 -2.34 1.39
N GLY A 54 18.36 -2.90 0.34
CA GLY A 54 18.55 -4.35 0.23
C GLY A 54 17.22 -5.13 0.27
N ALA A 55 16.17 -4.58 -0.36
CA ALA A 55 14.85 -5.21 -0.43
C ALA A 55 14.76 -6.31 -1.49
N LEU A 56 15.67 -6.35 -2.46
CA LEU A 56 15.71 -7.36 -3.52
C LEU A 56 16.79 -8.40 -3.22
N GLY A 57 16.52 -9.66 -3.55
CA GLY A 57 17.49 -10.72 -3.41
C GLY A 57 17.14 -11.99 -4.16
N ARG A 58 18.15 -12.80 -4.46
CA ARG A 58 18.04 -14.19 -4.91
C ARG A 58 18.66 -15.02 -3.79
N GLY A 59 17.83 -15.65 -2.95
CA GLY A 59 18.34 -16.67 -2.03
C GLY A 59 18.72 -17.93 -2.81
N ALA A 60 18.31 -19.10 -2.35
CA ALA A 60 18.37 -20.33 -3.14
C ALA A 60 17.28 -20.42 -4.25
N GLY A 61 16.59 -19.32 -4.55
CA GLY A 61 15.38 -19.29 -5.37
C GLY A 61 15.31 -18.11 -6.33
N PRO A 62 14.14 -17.87 -6.95
CA PRO A 62 13.95 -16.77 -7.90
C PRO A 62 14.15 -15.41 -7.23
N LEU A 63 14.35 -14.38 -8.06
CA LEU A 63 14.39 -12.99 -7.61
C LEU A 63 13.13 -12.66 -6.82
N THR A 64 13.32 -12.14 -5.62
CA THR A 64 12.23 -11.78 -4.70
C THR A 64 12.44 -10.37 -4.19
N LEU A 65 11.36 -9.59 -4.10
CA LEU A 65 11.32 -8.26 -3.50
C LEU A 65 10.58 -8.32 -2.16
N ASP A 66 11.19 -7.76 -1.12
CA ASP A 66 10.63 -7.63 0.22
C ASP A 66 9.95 -6.27 0.40
N MET A 67 8.61 -6.24 0.36
CA MET A 67 7.84 -5.02 0.56
C MET A 67 7.98 -4.43 1.97
N GLY A 68 8.41 -5.24 2.96
CA GLY A 68 8.71 -4.73 4.31
C GLY A 68 9.98 -3.87 4.37
N ARG A 69 10.84 -3.92 3.34
CA ARG A 69 12.06 -3.11 3.21
C ARG A 69 12.01 -2.11 2.05
N CYS A 70 11.07 -2.30 1.12
CA CYS A 70 10.97 -1.48 -0.09
C CYS A 70 10.48 -0.05 0.24
N LEU A 71 11.21 0.96 -0.23
CA LEU A 71 10.81 2.38 -0.11
C LEU A 71 10.08 2.91 -1.36
N PHE A 72 9.73 2.03 -2.30
CA PHE A 72 9.05 2.40 -3.56
C PHE A 72 9.82 3.46 -4.38
N CYS A 73 11.15 3.50 -4.26
CA CYS A 73 12.01 4.53 -4.87
C CYS A 73 12.25 4.37 -6.39
N THR A 74 11.86 3.23 -6.98
CA THR A 74 12.01 2.91 -8.42
C THR A 74 13.43 2.76 -8.98
N GLU A 75 14.48 2.86 -8.16
CA GLU A 75 15.88 2.60 -8.58
C GLU A 75 16.07 1.23 -9.24
N CYS A 76 15.44 0.20 -8.68
CA CYS A 76 15.47 -1.16 -9.23
C CYS A 76 14.82 -1.27 -10.62
N THR A 77 13.78 -0.48 -10.90
CA THR A 77 13.14 -0.46 -12.23
C THR A 77 14.04 0.26 -13.23
N ALA A 78 14.65 1.37 -12.85
CA ALA A 78 15.59 2.10 -13.71
C ALA A 78 16.84 1.27 -14.04
N ALA A 79 17.35 0.50 -13.06
CA ALA A 79 18.53 -0.34 -13.22
C ALA A 79 18.26 -1.67 -13.96
N CYS A 80 17.00 -2.08 -14.13
CA CYS A 80 16.69 -3.40 -14.69
C CYS A 80 16.62 -3.37 -16.22
N PRO A 81 17.61 -3.93 -16.95
CA PRO A 81 17.63 -3.88 -18.42
C PRO A 81 16.50 -4.70 -19.05
N ALA A 82 16.05 -5.75 -18.37
CA ALA A 82 15.03 -6.67 -18.88
C ALA A 82 13.59 -6.28 -18.47
N GLY A 83 13.40 -5.25 -17.66
CA GLY A 83 12.06 -4.89 -17.14
C GLY A 83 11.43 -5.96 -16.24
N ALA A 84 12.26 -6.76 -15.56
CA ALA A 84 11.83 -7.81 -14.64
C ALA A 84 11.18 -7.26 -13.35
N VAL A 85 11.45 -6.01 -12.98
CA VAL A 85 10.87 -5.35 -11.79
C VAL A 85 10.11 -4.10 -12.22
N ALA A 86 8.82 -4.03 -11.89
CA ALA A 86 7.97 -2.90 -12.21
C ALA A 86 7.00 -2.58 -11.06
N PHE A 87 6.48 -1.35 -11.02
CA PHE A 87 5.44 -0.94 -10.08
C PHE A 87 4.10 -0.83 -10.80
N THR A 88 3.07 -1.43 -10.22
CA THR A 88 1.69 -1.38 -10.76
C THR A 88 0.93 -0.21 -10.16
N ARG A 89 -0.35 -0.09 -10.49
CA ARG A 89 -1.27 0.86 -9.84
C ARG A 89 -2.13 0.22 -8.74
N ASP A 90 -1.82 -1.02 -8.35
CA ASP A 90 -2.56 -1.69 -7.27
C ASP A 90 -2.18 -1.08 -5.92
N HIS A 91 -3.13 -0.43 -5.26
CA HIS A 91 -2.95 0.24 -3.97
C HIS A 91 -3.10 -0.72 -2.77
N ARG A 92 -3.48 -1.98 -3.01
CA ARG A 92 -3.75 -2.96 -1.95
C ARG A 92 -2.43 -3.58 -1.49
N LEU A 93 -1.76 -2.90 -0.56
CA LEU A 93 -0.45 -3.28 -0.04
C LEU A 93 -0.50 -4.01 1.32
N ALA A 94 -1.68 -4.12 1.93
CA ALA A 94 -1.85 -4.75 3.22
C ALA A 94 -1.50 -6.24 3.18
N ALA A 95 -0.79 -6.72 4.19
CA ALA A 95 -0.39 -8.11 4.37
C ALA A 95 -0.72 -8.59 5.78
N SER A 96 -1.05 -9.88 5.93
CA SER A 96 -1.37 -10.48 7.24
C SER A 96 -0.22 -11.29 7.83
N SER A 97 0.90 -11.41 7.12
CA SER A 97 2.09 -12.11 7.58
C SER A 97 3.34 -11.56 6.91
N ARG A 98 4.50 -11.79 7.52
CA ARG A 98 5.80 -11.39 6.97
C ARG A 98 6.09 -12.02 5.60
N GLY A 99 5.63 -13.26 5.40
CA GLY A 99 5.80 -13.99 4.13
C GLY A 99 5.00 -13.37 2.99
N ASP A 100 3.82 -12.81 3.27
CA ASP A 100 2.97 -12.17 2.26
C ASP A 100 3.54 -10.82 1.78
N LEU A 101 4.58 -10.29 2.44
CA LEU A 101 5.35 -9.13 1.98
C LEU A 101 6.43 -9.51 0.96
N LEU A 102 6.70 -10.79 0.75
CA LEU A 102 7.68 -11.27 -0.22
C LEU A 102 7.02 -11.44 -1.59
N VAL A 103 7.59 -10.78 -2.59
CA VAL A 103 7.04 -10.66 -3.94
C VAL A 103 7.98 -11.33 -4.91
N SER A 104 7.57 -12.49 -5.41
CA SER A 104 8.31 -13.28 -6.40
C SER A 104 7.55 -13.49 -7.70
N SER A 105 6.32 -12.98 -7.79
CA SER A 105 5.45 -13.09 -8.96
C SER A 105 4.51 -11.88 -9.07
N ALA A 106 3.73 -11.84 -10.16
CA ALA A 106 2.66 -10.85 -10.34
C ALA A 106 1.39 -11.15 -9.52
N GLU A 107 1.33 -12.29 -8.83
CA GLU A 107 0.14 -12.68 -8.06
C GLU A 107 -0.07 -11.72 -6.87
N VAL A 108 -1.32 -11.32 -6.67
CA VAL A 108 -1.73 -10.45 -5.56
C VAL A 108 -2.40 -11.30 -4.50
N ARG A 109 -1.71 -11.49 -3.36
CA ARG A 109 -2.32 -12.08 -2.17
C ARG A 109 -2.89 -10.96 -1.30
N LEU A 110 -4.20 -10.96 -1.13
CA LEU A 110 -4.88 -10.02 -0.25
C LEU A 110 -4.70 -10.39 1.22
N ALA A 111 -4.66 -9.39 2.09
CA ALA A 111 -4.71 -9.58 3.52
C ALA A 111 -5.96 -10.38 3.92
N ARG A 112 -5.78 -11.28 4.88
CA ARG A 112 -6.86 -12.01 5.54
C ARG A 112 -7.65 -11.07 6.43
N SER A 113 -8.95 -11.29 6.54
CA SER A 113 -9.77 -10.61 7.52
C SER A 113 -9.30 -10.92 8.94
N LEU A 114 -9.55 -9.99 9.87
CA LEU A 114 -9.40 -10.25 11.30
C LEU A 114 -10.21 -11.48 11.73
N ASP A 115 -9.67 -12.27 12.65
CA ASP A 115 -10.41 -13.36 13.27
C ASP A 115 -11.59 -12.85 14.11
N ALA A 116 -12.46 -13.79 14.51
CA ALA A 116 -13.69 -13.45 15.22
C ALA A 116 -13.43 -12.78 16.58
N GLU A 117 -12.36 -13.17 17.27
CA GLU A 117 -12.02 -12.63 18.58
C GLU A 117 -11.48 -11.22 18.48
N ALA A 118 -10.51 -10.97 17.59
CA ALA A 118 -9.98 -9.66 17.29
C ALA A 118 -11.09 -8.72 16.81
N ARG A 119 -12.00 -9.20 15.95
CA ARG A 119 -13.15 -8.40 15.50
C ARG A 119 -14.12 -8.08 16.64
N ARG A 120 -14.35 -9.01 17.57
CA ARG A 120 -15.19 -8.78 18.77
C ARG A 120 -14.58 -7.72 19.68
N LEU A 121 -13.27 -7.77 19.90
CA LEU A 121 -12.56 -6.84 20.78
C LEU A 121 -12.37 -5.46 20.15
N PHE A 122 -12.00 -5.40 18.87
CA PHE A 122 -11.50 -4.17 18.25
C PHE A 122 -12.38 -3.61 17.12
N GLY A 123 -13.33 -4.38 16.59
CA GLY A 123 -14.03 -4.07 15.34
C GLY A 123 -14.95 -2.83 15.35
N ARG A 124 -15.10 -2.13 16.48
CA ARG A 124 -15.93 -0.91 16.58
C ARG A 124 -15.25 0.28 17.28
N SER A 125 -14.06 0.09 17.85
CA SER A 125 -13.39 1.14 18.64
C SER A 125 -11.90 0.86 18.83
N LEU A 126 -11.19 0.53 17.74
CA LEU A 126 -9.74 0.40 17.79
C LEU A 126 -9.12 1.80 17.89
N LYS A 127 -8.51 2.11 19.04
CA LYS A 127 -7.75 3.34 19.26
C LYS A 127 -6.25 3.01 19.21
N LEU A 128 -5.53 3.66 18.30
CA LEU A 128 -4.10 3.50 18.13
C LEU A 128 -3.41 4.79 18.57
N ARG A 129 -2.48 4.71 19.50
CA ARG A 129 -1.64 5.86 19.86
C ARG A 129 -0.35 5.79 19.07
N GLN A 130 -0.11 6.77 18.20
CA GLN A 130 1.19 6.90 17.56
C GLN A 130 2.15 7.62 18.51
N VAL A 131 3.37 7.08 18.63
CA VAL A 131 4.44 7.69 19.41
C VAL A 131 5.62 7.89 18.46
N SER A 132 5.90 9.15 18.14
CA SER A 132 7.06 9.50 17.33
C SER A 132 8.33 9.34 18.14
N ALA A 133 9.22 8.42 17.75
CA ALA A 133 10.51 8.19 18.40
C ALA A 133 11.66 9.02 17.76
N GLY A 134 11.30 10.05 17.00
CA GLY A 134 12.22 10.84 16.16
C GLY A 134 11.91 10.64 14.68
N GLY A 135 11.56 11.71 13.98
CA GLY A 135 11.17 11.68 12.57
C GLY A 135 10.95 13.07 11.98
N CYS A 136 10.63 13.13 10.69
CA CYS A 136 10.37 14.37 9.96
C CYS A 136 8.88 14.77 9.91
N ASN A 137 8.03 14.16 10.75
CA ASN A 137 6.58 14.37 10.82
C ASN A 137 5.79 13.90 9.57
N ALA A 138 6.44 13.19 8.63
CA ALA A 138 5.77 12.72 7.41
C ALA A 138 4.73 11.62 7.69
N CYS A 139 5.06 10.67 8.59
CA CYS A 139 4.15 9.59 8.97
C CYS A 139 2.90 10.16 9.67
N GLU A 140 3.08 11.12 10.56
CA GLU A 140 2.03 11.82 11.29
C GLU A 140 1.11 12.60 10.35
N ALA A 141 1.68 13.26 9.34
CA ALA A 141 0.90 13.92 8.30
C ALA A 141 0.02 12.93 7.52
N GLU A 142 0.55 11.74 7.20
CA GLU A 142 -0.25 10.67 6.58
C GLU A 142 -1.33 10.15 7.53
N LEU A 143 -1.04 9.96 8.82
CA LEU A 143 -2.03 9.52 9.81
C LEU A 143 -3.19 10.51 9.95
N VAL A 144 -2.91 11.82 9.92
CA VAL A 144 -3.95 12.85 9.90
C VAL A 144 -4.78 12.76 8.61
N ALA A 145 -4.13 12.50 7.47
CA ALA A 145 -4.83 12.34 6.20
C ALA A 145 -5.83 11.18 6.21
N LEU A 146 -5.58 10.10 6.98
CA LEU A 146 -6.53 8.98 7.14
C LEU A 146 -7.88 9.40 7.77
N GLY A 147 -7.93 10.53 8.49
CA GLY A 147 -9.15 11.07 9.08
C GLY A 147 -9.96 12.00 8.16
N ASN A 148 -9.51 12.24 6.92
CA ASN A 148 -10.21 13.13 6.01
C ASN A 148 -11.46 12.47 5.38
N VAL A 149 -12.25 13.25 4.63
CA VAL A 149 -13.49 12.78 3.97
C VAL A 149 -13.26 11.71 2.89
N VAL A 150 -12.02 11.56 2.40
CA VAL A 150 -11.66 10.64 1.32
C VAL A 150 -11.37 9.25 1.88
N PHE A 151 -10.60 9.16 2.96
CA PHE A 151 -10.22 7.90 3.58
C PHE A 151 -11.16 7.50 4.72
N ASP A 152 -11.58 8.48 5.53
CA ASP A 152 -12.49 8.36 6.67
C ASP A 152 -12.32 7.05 7.44
N LEU A 153 -11.11 6.81 7.95
CA LEU A 153 -10.78 5.59 8.68
C LEU A 153 -11.72 5.37 9.88
N SER A 154 -12.24 6.46 10.43
CA SER A 154 -13.18 6.48 11.55
C SER A 154 -14.48 5.73 11.24
N ARG A 155 -14.93 5.70 9.98
CA ARG A 155 -16.11 4.95 9.53
C ARG A 155 -15.97 3.44 9.77
N PHE A 156 -14.74 2.94 9.83
CA PHE A 156 -14.41 1.54 10.11
C PHE A 156 -14.15 1.27 11.60
N GLY A 157 -14.36 2.28 12.48
CA GLY A 157 -14.15 2.14 13.92
C GLY A 157 -12.67 2.14 14.33
N ILE A 158 -11.77 2.60 13.45
CA ILE A 158 -10.32 2.71 13.72
C ILE A 158 -9.96 4.19 13.81
N GLN A 159 -9.27 4.59 14.87
CA GLN A 159 -8.87 5.99 15.09
C GLN A 159 -7.45 6.06 15.65
N PHE A 160 -6.68 7.02 15.17
CA PHE A 160 -5.42 7.42 15.79
C PHE A 160 -5.68 8.51 16.83
N VAL A 161 -5.11 8.37 18.03
CA VAL A 161 -5.27 9.28 19.19
C VAL A 161 -3.95 9.78 19.74
#